data_AF-A0A3C2CJP3-F1
#
_entry.id   AF-A0A3C2CJP3-F1
#
_cell.length_a   1.000
_cell.length_b   1.000
_cell.length_c   1.000
_cell.angle_alpha   90.00
_cell.angle_beta   90.00
_cell.angle_gamma   90.00
#
_symmetry.space_group_name_H-M   'P 1'
#
loop_
_entity.id
_entity.type
_entity.pdbx_description
1 polymer ?
#
loop_
_entity_poly.entity_id
_entity_poly.type
_entity_poly.pdbx_seq_one_letter_code
_entity_poly.pdbx_strand_id
1 'polypeptide(L)' 'FTVAGMVPFKPYLIGEQPAPWPRAVTVQKCVRAGGKHNDLD' A
#
# COMPACT_ATOMS: atom_id res chain seq x y z
N PHE A 1 9.92 1.79 -1.99
CA PHE A 1 9.01 1.72 -3.14
C PHE A 1 7.66 1.18 -2.69
N THR A 2 6.58 1.59 -3.35
CA THR A 2 5.25 1.04 -3.07
C THR A 2 5.09 -0.27 -3.83
N VAL A 3 4.88 -1.38 -3.11
CA VAL A 3 4.76 -2.73 -3.72
C VAL A 3 3.31 -3.13 -4.01
N ALA A 4 2.34 -2.43 -3.40
CA ALA A 4 0.92 -2.66 -3.54
C ALA A 4 0.10 -1.40 -3.26
N GLY A 5 -1.11 -1.33 -3.82
CA GLY A 5 -2.03 -0.20 -3.63
C GLY A 5 -2.44 0.07 -2.19
N MET A 6 -2.38 -0.94 -1.32
CA MET A 6 -2.77 -0.81 0.08
C MET A 6 -1.72 -0.13 0.97
N VAL A 7 -0.45 -0.08 0.55
CA VAL A 7 0.67 0.35 1.41
C VAL A 7 0.47 1.74 2.02
N PRO A 8 -0.01 2.77 1.29
CA PRO A 8 -0.27 4.08 1.87
C PRO A 8 -1.42 4.08 2.89
N PHE A 9 -2.31 3.09 2.84
CA PHE A 9 -3.47 2.98 3.72
C PHE A 9 -3.19 2.20 5.01
N LYS A 10 -1.96 1.69 5.19
CA LYS A 10 -1.61 0.83 6.32
C LYS A 10 -1.99 1.43 7.69
N PRO A 11 -1.69 2.70 8.02
CA PRO A 11 -2.04 3.28 9.32
C PRO A 11 -3.55 3.28 9.61
N TYR A 12 -4.37 3.47 8.57
CA TYR A 12 -5.83 3.41 8.70
C TYR A 12 -6.34 1.99 8.89
N LEU A 13 -5.77 1.03 8.16
CA LEU A 13 -6.19 -0.38 8.20
C LEU A 13 -5.84 -1.07 9.52
N ILE A 14 -4.77 -0.66 10.19
CA ILE A 14 -4.36 -1.21 11.49
C ILE A 14 -4.86 -0.39 12.69
N GLY A 15 -5.63 0.67 12.44
CA GLY A 15 -6.26 1.49 13.47
C GLY A 15 -5.31 2.47 14.18
N GLU A 16 -4.10 2.69 13.65
CA GLU A 16 -3.19 3.73 14.17
C GLU A 16 -3.75 5.14 13.91
N GLN A 17 -4.53 5.32 12.85
CA GLN A 17 -5.19 6.59 12.51
C GLN A 17 -6.63 6.36 12.04
N PRO A 18 -7.56 7.29 12.33
CA PRO A 18 -8.91 7.22 11.76
C PRO A 18 -8.83 7.45 10.25
N ALA A 19 -9.52 6.59 9.49
CA ALA A 19 -9.64 6.79 8.05
C ALA A 19 -10.46 8.07 7.79
N PRO A 20 -9.98 8.99 6.92
CA PRO A 20 -10.72 10.20 6.62
C PRO A 20 -12.02 9.92 5.85
N TRP A 21 -12.09 8.76 5.17
CA TRP A 21 -13.24 8.34 4.36
C TRP A 21 -13.55 6.87 4.65
N PRO A 22 -14.83 6.44 4.63
CA PRO A 22 -15.19 5.05 4.92
C PRO A 22 -14.80 4.07 3.80
N ARG A 23 -14.56 4.58 2.58
CA ARG A 23 -14.18 3.79 1.40
C ARG A 23 -13.20 4.60 0.56
N ALA A 24 -12.22 3.94 -0.04
CA ALA A 24 -11.25 4.54 -0.94
C ALA A 24 -10.98 3.62 -2.14
N VAL A 25 -10.66 4.20 -3.30
CA VAL A 25 -10.22 3.47 -4.49
C VAL A 25 -9.04 4.20 -5.09
N THR A 26 -8.02 3.47 -5.57
CA THR A 26 -6.84 4.06 -6.20
C THR A 26 -6.29 3.17 -7.32
N VAL A 27 -5.56 3.80 -8.23
CA VAL A 27 -4.71 3.13 -9.22
C VAL A 27 -3.26 3.47 -8.88
N GLN A 28 -2.67 2.66 -8.00
CA GLN A 28 -1.34 2.93 -7.45
C GLN A 28 -0.24 2.39 -8.35
N LYS A 29 0.72 3.24 -8.71
CA LYS A 29 1.98 2.80 -9.32
C LYS A 29 2.76 1.94 -8.33
N CYS A 30 3.09 0.72 -8.75
CA CYS A 30 3.78 -0.25 -7.92
C CYS A 30 5.10 -0.68 -8.58
N VAL A 31 6.10 -0.97 -7.76
CA VAL A 31 7.39 -1.54 -8.21
C VAL A 31 7.76 -2.66 -7.26
N ARG A 32 8.06 -3.85 -7.81
CA ARG A 32 8.43 -5.08 -7.09
C ARG A 32 9.82 -5.54 -7.52
N ALA A 33 10.82 -4.78 -7.07
CA ALA A 33 12.20 -4.90 -7.53
C ALA A 33 13.18 -4.98 -6.35
N GLY A 34 12.73 -5.48 -5.20
CA GLY A 34 13.58 -5.63 -4.03
C GLY A 34 12.84 -5.97 -2.74
N GLY A 35 13.59 -6.49 -1.76
CA GLY A 35 13.04 -6.95 -0.49
C GLY A 35 12.22 -8.23 -0.64
N LYS A 36 11.18 -8.40 0.19
CA LYS A 36 10.33 -9.62 0.19
C LYS A 36 9.49 -9.79 -1.08
N HIS A 37 9.12 -8.69 -1.74
CA HIS A 37 8.35 -8.71 -2.99
C HIS A 37 9.27 -8.28 -4.13
N ASN A 38 10.08 -9.24 -4.60
CA ASN A 38 11.02 -9.06 -5.69
C ASN A 38 10.61 -9.97 -6.85
N ASP A 39 10.37 -9.37 -8.03
CA ASP A 39 10.05 -10.07 -9.27
C ASP A 39 11.21 -9.96 -10.29
N LEU A 40 12.40 -9.49 -9.87
CA LEU A 40 13.57 -9.30 -10.74
C LEU A 40 14.53 -10.50 -10.80
N ASP A 41 14.41 -11.43 -9.86
CA ASP A 41 15.12 -12.71 -9.88
C ASP A 41 14.29 -13.75 -10.66
#